data_AF-A0A6I5NHC7-F1
#
_entry.id   AF-A0A6I5NHC7-F1
#
_cell.length_a   1.000
_cell.length_b   1.000
_cell.length_c   1.000
_cell.angle_alpha   90.00
_cell.angle_beta   90.00
_cell.angle_gamma   90.00
#
_symmetry.space_group_name_H-M   'P 1'
#
loop_
_entity.id
_entity.type
_entity.pdbx_description
1 polymer ?
#
loop_
_entity_poly.entity_id
_entity_poly.type
_entity_poly.pdbx_seq_one_letter_code
_entity_poly.pdbx_strand_id
1 'polypeptide(L)'
;EVNEADLAAHLDRYYTAQTHTGRALSYQPGQFTRLPNRYYRFQQGGIEFFALDSNTFNKPPPLPETEAGRALRQTLREKRRQLVQDKQARLDQLAVATVDLSESTDEMEDDYAKIEQIDEQLRDIDMQLSAHREDITVDLEQMDWLRQSLLRSWQNDAVRGRVLFFHHPPYVTEATKWSQGQTLAVRQNLQNVLDTVQQTLGDRTAGRSLVDLVICGHAHCFEHIETFDTGHADSHTHWLVCGGSGFSLRRQRPEGSELVDNVDGQPQTVAKSHCFIGRSGHGSEKRRPYSALRVDVTAGSVPEFKVTPLVAERKKKRWKTYAADTLLLKTSSEARL
;
A
#
# COMPACT_ATOMS: atom_id res chain seq x y z
N GLU A 1 2.61 8.70 28.84
CA GLU A 1 2.66 10.08 28.33
C GLU A 1 4.11 10.52 28.22
N VAL A 2 4.48 11.27 27.19
CA VAL A 2 5.82 11.86 27.07
C VAL A 2 5.79 13.21 27.78
N ASN A 3 6.73 13.46 28.69
CA ASN A 3 6.87 14.74 29.38
C ASN A 3 7.22 15.85 28.37
N GLU A 4 6.54 16.99 28.43
CA GLU A 4 6.75 18.13 27.51
C GLU A 4 8.19 18.64 27.53
N ALA A 5 8.86 18.61 28.69
CA ALA A 5 10.26 19.01 28.80
C ALA A 5 11.19 18.05 28.04
N ASP A 6 10.89 16.75 28.07
CA ASP A 6 11.65 15.73 27.35
C ASP A 6 11.43 15.85 25.84
N LEU A 7 10.21 16.17 25.41
CA LEU A 7 9.91 16.45 24.01
C LEU A 7 10.65 17.70 23.52
N ALA A 8 10.63 18.80 24.28
CA ALA A 8 11.32 20.02 23.93
C ALA A 8 12.85 19.80 23.80
N ALA A 9 13.45 19.13 24.79
CA ALA A 9 14.87 18.78 24.76
C ALA A 9 15.22 17.85 23.58
N HIS A 10 14.34 16.90 23.25
CA HIS A 10 14.52 16.03 22.08
C HIS A 10 14.48 16.83 20.78
N LEU A 11 13.48 17.69 20.59
CA LEU A 11 13.37 18.53 19.40
C LEU A 11 14.60 19.44 19.27
N ASP A 12 15.05 20.10 20.34
CA ASP A 12 16.24 20.95 20.31
C ASP A 12 17.51 20.18 19.92
N ARG A 13 17.64 18.93 20.40
CA ARG A 13 18.83 18.10 20.15
C ARG A 13 18.88 17.53 18.73
N TYR A 14 17.74 17.12 18.18
CA TYR A 14 17.71 16.36 16.93
C TYR A 14 17.21 17.18 15.74
N TYR A 15 16.34 18.17 15.93
CA TYR A 15 15.78 19.01 14.87
C TYR A 15 16.68 20.22 14.58
N THR A 16 17.88 19.95 14.07
CA THR A 16 18.91 20.98 13.86
C THR A 16 18.87 21.64 12.49
N ALA A 17 18.18 21.06 11.50
CA ALA A 17 18.04 21.68 10.19
C ALA A 17 16.99 22.81 10.24
N GLN A 18 17.23 23.93 9.56
CA GLN A 18 16.25 25.00 9.40
C GLN A 18 15.65 24.97 8.00
N THR A 19 14.33 25.09 7.94
CA THR A 19 13.55 25.26 6.70
C THR A 19 12.65 26.49 6.83
N HIS A 20 12.00 26.88 5.74
CA HIS A 20 11.03 27.99 5.74
C HIS A 20 9.78 27.70 6.60
N THR A 21 9.57 26.45 7.03
CA THR A 21 8.47 26.04 7.92
C THR A 21 8.94 25.79 9.36
N GLY A 22 10.20 26.09 9.70
CA GLY A 22 10.76 25.90 11.04
C GLY A 22 11.89 24.88 11.09
N ARG A 23 12.08 24.25 12.25
CA ARG A 23 13.13 23.26 12.48
C ARG A 23 12.73 21.88 11.96
N ALA A 24 13.68 21.12 11.45
CA ALA A 24 13.49 19.78 10.90
C ALA A 24 14.67 18.86 11.25
N LEU A 25 14.44 17.55 11.14
CA LEU A 25 15.52 16.55 11.18
C LEU A 25 16.39 16.65 9.93
N SER A 26 17.70 16.50 10.10
CA SER A 26 18.63 16.32 8.99
C SER A 26 18.78 14.82 8.73
N TYR A 27 18.11 14.31 7.68
CA TYR A 27 18.33 12.93 7.23
C TYR A 27 19.72 12.79 6.60
N GLN A 28 20.52 11.85 7.12
CA GLN A 28 21.82 11.52 6.57
C GLN A 28 21.84 10.06 6.11
N PRO A 29 22.08 9.77 4.83
CA PRO A 29 22.19 8.40 4.34
C PRO A 29 23.19 7.59 5.18
N GLY A 30 22.78 6.40 5.63
CA GLY A 30 23.60 5.51 6.45
C GLY A 30 23.58 5.81 7.96
N GLN A 31 22.92 6.89 8.40
CA GLN A 31 22.68 7.16 9.82
C GLN A 31 21.23 6.87 10.19
N PHE A 32 21.03 6.16 11.31
CA PHE A 32 19.69 5.90 11.81
C PHE A 32 19.05 7.19 12.31
N THR A 33 18.00 7.65 11.63
CA THR A 33 17.21 8.82 12.03
C THR A 33 15.80 8.35 12.41
N ARG A 34 15.39 8.59 13.65
CA ARG A 34 14.02 8.33 14.08
C ARG A 34 13.18 9.57 13.74
N LEU A 35 12.34 9.48 12.72
CA LEU A 35 11.33 10.50 12.43
C LEU A 35 10.25 10.44 13.53
N PRO A 36 10.02 11.49 14.32
CA PRO A 36 8.99 11.49 15.36
C PRO A 36 7.61 11.87 14.83
N ASN A 37 7.51 12.37 13.58
CA ASN A 37 6.24 12.63 12.93
C ASN A 37 5.78 11.36 12.21
N ARG A 38 4.56 10.90 12.54
CA ARG A 38 3.92 9.74 11.88
C ARG A 38 3.64 9.99 10.40
N TYR A 39 3.41 11.24 10.04
CA TYR A 39 3.16 11.71 8.68
C TYR A 39 3.90 13.03 8.46
N TYR A 40 4.38 13.28 7.25
CA TYR A 40 5.15 14.47 6.92
C TYR A 40 5.07 14.80 5.44
N ARG A 41 5.46 16.03 5.09
CA ARG A 41 5.59 16.46 3.70
C ARG A 41 6.93 17.10 3.44
N PHE A 42 7.40 16.99 2.20
CA PHE A 42 8.56 17.72 1.70
C PHE A 42 8.42 17.97 0.20
N GLN A 43 9.20 18.90 -0.33
CA GLN A 43 9.19 19.24 -1.75
C GLN A 43 10.59 19.09 -2.33
N GLN A 44 10.70 18.49 -3.51
CA GLN A 44 11.94 18.39 -4.26
C GLN A 44 11.66 18.45 -5.77
N GLY A 45 12.38 19.31 -6.49
CA GLY A 45 12.25 19.41 -7.96
C GLY A 45 10.85 19.80 -8.45
N GLY A 46 10.09 20.56 -7.64
CA GLY A 46 8.70 20.92 -7.95
C GLY A 46 7.68 19.80 -7.67
N ILE A 47 8.10 18.68 -7.09
CA ILE A 47 7.23 17.58 -6.65
C ILE A 47 7.05 17.65 -5.14
N GLU A 48 5.81 17.65 -4.68
CA GLU A 48 5.48 17.56 -3.27
C GLU A 48 5.17 16.11 -2.89
N PHE A 49 5.80 15.64 -1.81
CA PHE A 49 5.66 14.30 -1.28
C PHE A 49 4.91 14.35 0.03
N PHE A 50 3.94 13.46 0.22
CA PHE A 50 3.16 13.33 1.45
C PHE A 50 3.30 11.89 1.94
N ALA A 51 3.97 11.72 3.08
CA ALA A 51 4.08 10.44 3.75
C ALA A 51 2.98 10.32 4.81
N LEU A 52 2.26 9.20 4.81
CA LEU A 52 1.15 8.91 5.73
C LEU A 52 1.42 7.61 6.52
N ASP A 53 0.94 7.55 7.75
CA ASP A 53 0.90 6.33 8.55
C ASP A 53 -0.47 5.65 8.39
N SER A 54 -0.56 4.75 7.41
CA SER A 54 -1.81 4.03 7.15
C SER A 54 -2.26 3.09 8.26
N ASN A 55 -1.44 2.79 9.29
CA ASN A 55 -1.92 2.08 10.47
C ASN A 55 -2.98 2.86 11.26
N THR A 56 -3.03 4.18 11.08
CA THR A 56 -3.94 5.06 11.80
C THR A 56 -5.32 5.20 11.13
N PHE A 57 -5.49 4.66 9.92
CA PHE A 57 -6.75 4.71 9.16
C PHE A 57 -7.02 3.41 8.38
N ASN A 58 -6.43 2.29 8.79
CA ASN A 58 -6.67 0.96 8.20
C ASN A 58 -7.65 0.08 8.99
N LYS A 59 -8.28 0.59 10.04
CA LYS A 59 -9.23 -0.23 10.81
C LYS A 59 -10.52 -0.42 9.98
N PRO A 60 -10.95 -1.67 9.70
CA PRO A 60 -12.19 -1.92 8.98
C PRO A 60 -13.39 -1.43 9.80
N PRO A 61 -14.42 -0.87 9.13
CA PRO A 61 -15.67 -0.55 9.80
C PRO A 61 -16.39 -1.85 10.23
N PRO A 62 -17.28 -1.76 11.22
CA PRO A 62 -18.10 -2.89 11.66
C PRO A 62 -18.99 -3.37 10.52
N LEU A 63 -19.10 -4.70 10.40
CA LEU A 63 -19.95 -5.33 9.40
C LEU A 63 -21.42 -4.91 9.63
N PRO A 64 -22.15 -4.48 8.59
CA PRO A 64 -23.51 -3.95 8.73
C PRO A 64 -24.47 -5.01 9.27
N GLU A 65 -25.54 -4.62 9.97
CA GLU A 65 -26.56 -5.55 10.50
C GLU A 65 -27.59 -6.00 9.44
N THR A 66 -27.36 -5.66 8.18
CA THR A 66 -28.19 -6.06 7.03
C THR A 66 -28.04 -7.55 6.70
N GLU A 67 -28.90 -8.07 5.83
CA GLU A 67 -28.79 -9.44 5.33
C GLU A 67 -27.43 -9.71 4.65
N ALA A 68 -26.99 -8.81 3.78
CA ALA A 68 -25.66 -8.87 3.16
C ALA A 68 -24.53 -8.89 4.20
N GLY A 69 -24.63 -8.08 5.26
CA GLY A 69 -23.64 -8.09 6.34
C GLY A 69 -23.67 -9.36 7.21
N ARG A 70 -24.84 -9.97 7.41
CA ARG A 70 -24.96 -11.30 8.06
C ARG A 70 -24.34 -12.40 7.20
N ALA A 71 -24.60 -12.39 5.89
CA ALA A 71 -23.99 -13.33 4.95
C ALA A 71 -22.46 -13.20 4.94
N LEU A 72 -21.94 -11.97 4.89
CA LEU A 72 -20.50 -11.70 4.95
C LEU A 72 -19.88 -12.20 6.28
N ARG A 73 -20.54 -11.97 7.42
CA ARG A 73 -20.10 -12.52 8.72
C ARG A 73 -20.00 -14.05 8.70
N GLN A 74 -20.96 -14.73 8.09
CA GLN A 74 -20.94 -16.18 7.98
C GLN A 74 -19.76 -16.65 7.11
N THR A 75 -19.54 -16.03 5.96
CA THR A 75 -18.41 -16.31 5.07
C THR A 75 -17.07 -16.11 5.77
N LEU A 76 -16.91 -15.03 6.55
CA LEU A 76 -15.69 -14.77 7.31
C LEU A 76 -15.45 -15.83 8.39
N ARG A 77 -16.49 -16.25 9.12
CA ARG A 77 -16.40 -17.33 10.12
C ARG A 77 -16.02 -18.67 9.49
N GLU A 78 -16.58 -18.99 8.32
CA GLU A 78 -16.23 -20.19 7.55
C GLU A 78 -14.75 -20.16 7.15
N LYS A 79 -14.33 -19.07 6.51
CA LYS A 79 -12.94 -18.87 6.08
C LYS A 79 -11.97 -18.93 7.25
N ARG A 80 -12.32 -18.35 8.40
CA ARG A 80 -11.53 -18.45 9.63
C ARG A 80 -11.32 -19.90 10.08
N ARG A 81 -12.40 -20.70 10.12
CA ARG A 81 -12.31 -22.12 10.49
C ARG A 81 -11.39 -22.89 9.54
N GLN A 82 -11.55 -22.67 8.23
CA GLN A 82 -10.69 -23.30 7.22
C GLN A 82 -9.23 -22.93 7.43
N LEU A 83 -8.92 -21.64 7.62
CA LEU A 83 -7.56 -21.17 7.84
C LEU A 83 -6.92 -21.74 9.11
N VAL A 84 -7.68 -21.88 10.20
CA VAL A 84 -7.18 -22.53 11.44
C VAL A 84 -6.85 -23.99 11.18
N GLN A 85 -7.70 -24.73 10.47
CA GLN A 85 -7.45 -26.12 10.11
C GLN A 85 -6.22 -26.25 9.19
N ASP A 86 -6.12 -25.41 8.16
CA ASP A 86 -4.98 -25.37 7.25
C ASP A 86 -3.68 -25.04 7.98
N LYS A 87 -3.71 -24.12 8.94
CA LYS A 87 -2.55 -23.77 9.78
C LYS A 87 -2.10 -24.98 10.61
N GLN A 88 -3.05 -25.65 11.29
CA GLN A 88 -2.74 -26.80 12.13
C GLN A 88 -2.13 -27.93 11.30
N ALA A 89 -2.73 -28.27 10.15
CA ALA A 89 -2.20 -29.31 9.26
C ALA A 89 -0.76 -29.04 8.81
N ARG A 90 -0.40 -27.77 8.55
CA ARG A 90 0.97 -27.39 8.19
C ARG A 90 1.95 -27.45 9.36
N LEU A 91 1.51 -27.05 10.56
CA LEU A 91 2.33 -27.18 11.76
C LEU A 91 2.62 -28.65 12.07
N ASP A 92 1.63 -29.53 11.89
CA ASP A 92 1.81 -30.97 12.06
C ASP A 92 2.80 -31.55 11.04
N GLN A 93 2.73 -31.10 9.77
CA GLN A 93 3.70 -31.47 8.73
C GLN A 93 5.12 -31.02 9.06
N LEU A 94 5.31 -29.79 9.51
CA LEU A 94 6.62 -29.28 9.94
C LEU A 94 7.16 -30.04 11.15
N ALA A 95 6.32 -30.40 12.11
CA ALA A 95 6.72 -31.17 13.28
C ALA A 95 7.25 -32.56 12.88
N VAL A 96 6.61 -33.23 11.92
CA VAL A 96 7.08 -34.50 11.35
C VAL A 96 8.40 -34.31 10.60
N ALA A 97 8.49 -33.30 9.74
CA ALA A 97 9.70 -33.03 8.94
C ALA A 97 10.92 -32.66 9.78
N THR A 98 10.73 -32.00 10.94
CA THR A 98 11.83 -31.60 11.83
C THR A 98 12.47 -32.78 12.57
N VAL A 99 11.72 -33.88 12.76
CA VAL A 99 12.24 -35.11 13.38
C VAL A 99 13.14 -35.90 12.42
N ASP A 100 12.92 -35.75 11.10
CA ASP A 100 13.72 -36.36 10.04
C ASP A 100 14.87 -35.40 9.67
N LEU A 101 15.95 -35.41 10.48
CA LEU A 101 17.10 -34.49 10.49
C LEU A 101 17.87 -34.38 9.14
N SER A 102 17.23 -33.75 8.15
CA SER A 102 17.87 -33.25 6.94
C SER A 102 17.81 -31.72 6.93
N GLU A 103 18.82 -31.08 6.36
CA GLU A 103 18.98 -29.61 6.30
C GLU A 103 17.67 -28.90 5.93
N SER A 104 17.42 -27.73 6.55
CA SER A 104 16.30 -26.82 6.24
C SER A 104 16.01 -26.77 4.72
N THR A 105 14.97 -27.48 4.29
CA THR A 105 14.63 -27.59 2.87
C THR A 105 13.91 -26.34 2.38
N ASP A 106 13.93 -26.07 1.07
CA ASP A 106 13.14 -24.97 0.47
C ASP A 106 11.63 -25.12 0.80
N GLU A 107 11.17 -26.34 1.12
CA GLU A 107 9.80 -26.67 1.52
C GLU A 107 9.48 -26.15 2.92
N MET A 108 10.39 -26.29 3.88
CA MET A 108 10.21 -25.71 5.22
C MET A 108 10.08 -24.19 5.15
N GLU A 109 10.91 -23.51 4.33
CA GLU A 109 10.79 -22.06 4.08
C GLU A 109 9.39 -21.70 3.52
N ASP A 110 8.86 -22.51 2.60
CA ASP A 110 7.55 -22.27 1.99
C ASP A 110 6.40 -22.48 2.99
N ASP A 111 6.50 -23.46 3.88
CA ASP A 111 5.51 -23.71 4.93
C ASP A 111 5.52 -22.59 5.98
N TYR A 112 6.70 -22.13 6.42
CA TYR A 112 6.79 -20.95 7.30
C TYR A 112 6.16 -19.72 6.65
N ALA A 113 6.49 -19.43 5.38
CA ALA A 113 5.89 -18.34 4.62
C ALA A 113 4.36 -18.46 4.51
N LYS A 114 3.85 -19.69 4.37
CA LYS A 114 2.42 -19.95 4.28
C LYS A 114 1.71 -19.82 5.64
N ILE A 115 2.34 -20.24 6.73
CA ILE A 115 1.81 -20.05 8.08
C ILE A 115 1.72 -18.56 8.42
N GLU A 116 2.76 -17.78 8.12
CA GLU A 116 2.74 -16.32 8.29
C GLU A 116 1.60 -15.67 7.49
N GLN A 117 1.43 -16.09 6.23
CA GLN A 117 0.31 -15.67 5.39
C GLN A 117 -1.05 -15.99 6.04
N ILE A 118 -1.22 -17.20 6.57
CA ILE A 118 -2.47 -17.61 7.24
C ILE A 118 -2.70 -16.75 8.49
N ASP A 119 -1.67 -16.53 9.31
CA ASP A 119 -1.77 -15.73 10.53
C ASP A 119 -2.18 -14.29 10.26
N GLU A 120 -1.67 -13.72 9.18
CA GLU A 120 -2.08 -12.40 8.74
C GLU A 120 -3.55 -12.36 8.29
N GLN A 121 -4.00 -13.36 7.54
CA GLN A 121 -5.41 -13.45 7.14
C GLN A 121 -6.33 -13.67 8.34
N LEU A 122 -5.91 -14.46 9.33
CA LEU A 122 -6.65 -14.67 10.58
C LEU A 122 -6.77 -13.36 11.37
N ARG A 123 -5.67 -12.60 11.50
CA ARG A 123 -5.70 -11.29 12.18
C ARG A 123 -6.68 -10.32 11.51
N ASP A 124 -6.66 -10.22 10.19
CA ASP A 124 -7.60 -9.36 9.45
C ASP A 124 -9.06 -9.81 9.63
N ILE A 125 -9.34 -11.11 9.53
CA ILE A 125 -10.69 -11.64 9.76
C ILE A 125 -11.16 -11.39 11.20
N ASP A 126 -10.29 -11.61 12.18
CA ASP A 126 -10.59 -11.37 13.59
C ASP A 126 -10.90 -9.89 13.83
N MET A 127 -10.11 -8.97 13.26
CA MET A 127 -10.39 -7.53 13.29
C MET A 127 -11.75 -7.19 12.69
N GLN A 128 -12.11 -7.76 11.53
CA GLN A 128 -13.41 -7.51 10.91
C GLN A 128 -14.59 -8.07 11.73
N LEU A 129 -14.43 -9.25 12.33
CA LEU A 129 -15.46 -9.90 13.13
C LEU A 129 -15.65 -9.25 14.51
N SER A 130 -14.59 -8.68 15.09
CA SER A 130 -14.63 -7.98 16.38
C SER A 130 -14.77 -6.47 16.26
N ALA A 131 -14.90 -5.91 15.05
CA ALA A 131 -15.03 -4.48 14.87
C ALA A 131 -16.36 -3.99 15.49
N HIS A 132 -16.25 -3.11 16.48
CA HIS A 132 -17.37 -2.35 17.04
C HIS A 132 -17.26 -0.88 16.63
N ARG A 133 -18.40 -0.18 16.55
CA ARG A 133 -18.43 1.25 16.18
C ARG A 133 -17.58 2.11 17.10
N GLU A 134 -17.51 1.75 18.38
CA GLU A 134 -16.76 2.47 19.42
C GLU A 134 -15.24 2.25 19.31
N ASP A 135 -14.78 1.22 18.60
CA ASP A 135 -13.35 0.87 18.45
C ASP A 135 -12.70 1.44 17.18
N ILE A 136 -13.48 2.13 16.33
CA ILE A 136 -13.00 2.76 15.11
C ILE A 136 -12.25 4.04 15.48
N THR A 137 -10.93 3.90 15.66
CA THR A 137 -10.02 5.03 15.84
C THR A 137 -9.38 5.37 14.50
N VAL A 138 -10.04 6.21 13.70
CA VAL A 138 -9.40 6.86 12.55
C VAL A 138 -8.73 8.13 13.07
N ASP A 139 -7.46 8.31 12.72
CA ASP A 139 -6.73 9.55 12.99
C ASP A 139 -7.23 10.67 12.07
N LEU A 140 -8.29 11.34 12.52
CA LEU A 140 -8.91 12.45 11.79
C LEU A 140 -7.97 13.65 11.65
N GLU A 141 -7.00 13.81 12.55
CA GLU A 141 -5.99 14.87 12.45
C GLU A 141 -5.10 14.64 11.22
N GLN A 142 -4.63 13.42 11.02
CA GLN A 142 -3.85 13.07 9.83
C GLN A 142 -4.66 13.22 8.54
N MET A 143 -5.94 12.82 8.55
CA MET A 143 -6.81 12.94 7.37
C MET A 143 -7.07 14.41 7.02
N ASP A 144 -7.33 15.25 8.03
CA ASP A 144 -7.49 16.69 7.84
C ASP A 144 -6.17 17.37 7.42
N TRP A 145 -5.05 16.95 8.01
CA TRP A 145 -3.72 17.41 7.62
C TRP A 145 -3.44 17.13 6.15
N LEU A 146 -3.74 15.93 5.66
CA LEU A 146 -3.57 15.56 4.26
C LEU A 146 -4.47 16.42 3.37
N ARG A 147 -5.75 16.54 3.72
CA ARG A 147 -6.74 17.38 3.01
C ARG A 147 -6.21 18.81 2.86
N GLN A 148 -5.87 19.46 3.96
CA GLN A 148 -5.36 20.84 3.96
C GLN A 148 -4.04 20.98 3.19
N SER A 149 -3.16 19.97 3.29
CA SER A 149 -1.85 20.01 2.63
C SER A 149 -1.98 19.85 1.12
N LEU A 150 -2.88 18.98 0.63
CA LEU A 150 -3.20 18.88 -0.79
C LEU A 150 -3.83 20.17 -1.33
N LEU A 151 -4.75 20.80 -0.60
CA LEU A 151 -5.32 22.09 -1.00
C LEU A 151 -4.24 23.18 -1.14
N ARG A 152 -3.34 23.30 -0.17
CA ARG A 152 -2.20 24.24 -0.25
C ARG A 152 -1.26 23.92 -1.40
N SER A 153 -1.01 22.63 -1.63
CA SER A 153 -0.20 22.15 -2.75
C SER A 153 -0.76 22.59 -4.09
N TRP A 154 -2.08 22.49 -4.27
CA TRP A 154 -2.79 22.92 -5.47
C TRP A 154 -2.85 24.45 -5.64
N GLN A 155 -2.66 25.20 -4.57
CA GLN A 155 -2.58 26.67 -4.61
C GLN A 155 -1.16 27.18 -4.88
N ASN A 156 -0.16 26.29 -4.93
CA ASN A 156 1.23 26.66 -5.13
C ASN A 156 1.67 26.35 -6.57
N ASP A 157 1.83 27.39 -7.38
CA ASP A 157 2.23 27.27 -8.80
C ASP A 157 3.64 26.69 -8.99
N ALA A 158 4.48 26.70 -7.96
CA ALA A 158 5.79 26.03 -8.00
C ALA A 158 5.69 24.50 -7.86
N VAL A 159 4.53 23.97 -7.48
CA VAL A 159 4.27 22.53 -7.37
C VAL A 159 3.65 22.03 -8.66
N ARG A 160 4.44 21.25 -9.41
CA ARG A 160 4.00 20.60 -10.64
C ARG A 160 3.46 19.19 -10.44
N GLY A 161 3.80 18.54 -9.33
CA GLY A 161 3.40 17.16 -9.04
C GLY A 161 3.26 16.83 -7.55
N ARG A 162 2.50 15.78 -7.25
CA ARG A 162 2.09 15.35 -5.90
C ARG A 162 2.21 13.83 -5.81
N VAL A 163 2.96 13.35 -4.82
CA VAL A 163 3.20 11.92 -4.60
C VAL A 163 2.78 11.54 -3.19
N LEU A 164 1.93 10.52 -3.04
CA LEU A 164 1.62 9.93 -1.73
C LEU A 164 2.51 8.72 -1.44
N PHE A 165 2.93 8.55 -0.19
CA PHE A 165 3.67 7.38 0.29
C PHE A 165 3.08 6.84 1.59
N PHE A 166 2.73 5.54 1.65
CA PHE A 166 2.23 4.90 2.87
C PHE A 166 2.29 3.37 2.81
N HIS A 167 2.08 2.67 3.93
CA HIS A 167 2.34 1.21 3.97
C HIS A 167 1.28 0.34 3.24
N HIS A 168 0.00 0.43 3.61
CA HIS A 168 -1.06 -0.46 3.12
C HIS A 168 -1.62 -0.04 1.76
N PRO A 169 -1.67 -0.90 0.72
CA PRO A 169 -2.15 -0.55 -0.60
C PRO A 169 -3.69 -0.53 -0.65
N PRO A 170 -4.35 0.50 -1.21
CA PRO A 170 -5.81 0.51 -1.38
C PRO A 170 -6.28 -0.37 -2.54
N TYR A 171 -5.41 -0.54 -3.55
CA TYR A 171 -5.63 -1.37 -4.73
C TYR A 171 -4.43 -2.29 -4.89
N VAL A 172 -4.70 -3.59 -5.00
CA VAL A 172 -3.67 -4.62 -5.14
C VAL A 172 -4.32 -5.90 -5.67
N THR A 173 -3.62 -6.66 -6.51
CA THR A 173 -4.08 -7.95 -7.03
C THR A 173 -3.31 -9.13 -6.46
N GLU A 174 -2.37 -8.89 -5.55
CA GLU A 174 -1.79 -9.94 -4.70
C GLU A 174 -2.89 -10.74 -4.00
N ALA A 175 -2.76 -12.07 -4.04
CA ALA A 175 -3.78 -13.05 -3.70
C ALA A 175 -4.39 -12.94 -2.29
N THR A 176 -3.76 -12.23 -1.37
CA THR A 176 -4.19 -12.14 0.02
C THR A 176 -4.54 -10.73 0.47
N LYS A 177 -3.91 -9.70 -0.12
CA LYS A 177 -4.15 -8.25 -0.10
C LYS A 177 -5.56 -7.80 -0.40
N TRP A 178 -6.02 -8.23 -1.57
CA TRP A 178 -6.98 -7.46 -2.37
C TRP A 178 -8.36 -7.26 -1.72
N SER A 179 -8.76 -8.17 -0.84
CA SER A 179 -10.06 -8.18 -0.15
C SER A 179 -9.96 -8.07 1.37
N GLN A 180 -8.78 -7.71 1.91
CA GLN A 180 -8.63 -7.50 3.36
C GLN A 180 -9.45 -6.30 3.81
N GLY A 181 -10.01 -6.39 5.02
CA GLY A 181 -10.75 -5.28 5.63
C GLY A 181 -9.87 -4.05 5.78
N GLN A 182 -8.58 -4.25 6.10
CA GLN A 182 -7.61 -3.15 6.18
C GLN A 182 -7.40 -2.43 4.84
N THR A 183 -7.23 -3.20 3.75
CA THR A 183 -7.09 -2.66 2.38
C THR A 183 -8.28 -1.78 2.00
N LEU A 184 -9.49 -2.27 2.26
CA LEU A 184 -10.73 -1.56 1.94
C LEU A 184 -10.93 -0.32 2.82
N ALA A 185 -10.56 -0.38 4.10
CA ALA A 185 -10.64 0.77 5.00
C ALA A 185 -9.72 1.92 4.57
N VAL A 186 -8.48 1.59 4.19
CA VAL A 186 -7.51 2.58 3.68
C VAL A 186 -8.05 3.21 2.40
N ARG A 187 -8.61 2.40 1.48
CA ARG A 187 -9.25 2.90 0.26
C ARG A 187 -10.35 3.91 0.58
N GLN A 188 -11.34 3.51 1.40
CA GLN A 188 -12.47 4.38 1.72
C GLN A 188 -12.04 5.68 2.39
N ASN A 189 -11.14 5.61 3.37
CA ASN A 189 -10.68 6.80 4.09
C ASN A 189 -9.91 7.76 3.17
N LEU A 190 -9.07 7.22 2.27
CA LEU A 190 -8.34 8.03 1.30
C LEU A 190 -9.26 8.65 0.26
N GLN A 191 -10.22 7.88 -0.27
CA GLN A 191 -11.27 8.37 -1.18
C GLN A 191 -12.03 9.53 -0.56
N ASN A 192 -12.50 9.40 0.68
CA ASN A 192 -13.21 10.49 1.37
C ASN A 192 -12.40 11.79 1.42
N VAL A 193 -11.09 11.70 1.71
CA VAL A 193 -10.20 12.86 1.72
C VAL A 193 -10.06 13.45 0.32
N LEU A 194 -9.77 12.61 -0.68
CA LEU A 194 -9.56 13.05 -2.06
C LEU A 194 -10.83 13.65 -2.65
N ASP A 195 -12.00 13.05 -2.41
CA ASP A 195 -13.30 13.57 -2.84
C ASP A 195 -13.56 14.96 -2.26
N THR A 196 -13.28 15.13 -0.96
CA THR A 196 -13.42 16.43 -0.29
C THR A 196 -12.49 17.49 -0.92
N VAL A 197 -11.25 17.10 -1.25
CA VAL A 197 -10.30 17.98 -1.94
C VAL A 197 -10.79 18.33 -3.34
N GLN A 198 -11.26 17.35 -4.12
CA GLN A 198 -11.79 17.55 -5.47
C GLN A 198 -13.01 18.48 -5.47
N GLN A 199 -13.95 18.28 -4.54
CA GLN A 199 -15.12 19.15 -4.37
C GLN A 199 -14.71 20.59 -4.03
N THR A 200 -13.66 20.77 -3.23
CA THR A 200 -13.17 22.10 -2.85
C THR A 200 -12.43 22.80 -3.99
N LEU A 201 -11.63 22.06 -4.78
CA LEU A 201 -10.86 22.63 -5.89
C LEU A 201 -11.73 22.86 -7.13
N GLY A 202 -12.74 22.01 -7.37
CA GLY A 202 -13.59 22.05 -8.55
C GLY A 202 -12.77 22.05 -9.84
N ASP A 203 -13.11 22.96 -10.75
CA ASP A 203 -12.49 23.10 -12.07
C ASP A 203 -11.00 23.49 -12.03
N ARG A 204 -10.46 23.89 -10.86
CA ARG A 204 -9.04 24.23 -10.72
C ARG A 204 -8.10 23.07 -11.05
N THR A 205 -8.57 21.83 -10.91
CA THR A 205 -7.76 20.65 -11.29
C THR A 205 -7.64 20.51 -12.80
N ALA A 206 -8.53 21.15 -13.58
CA ALA A 206 -8.58 21.09 -15.03
C ALA A 206 -8.56 19.64 -15.57
N GLY A 207 -9.20 18.71 -14.86
CA GLY A 207 -9.24 17.29 -15.21
C GLY A 207 -7.97 16.50 -14.89
N ARG A 208 -6.97 17.11 -14.25
CA ARG A 208 -5.78 16.40 -13.73
C ARG A 208 -6.13 15.65 -12.45
N SER A 209 -5.54 14.47 -12.28
CA SER A 209 -5.60 13.71 -11.03
C SER A 209 -5.05 14.55 -9.86
N LEU A 210 -5.68 14.45 -8.69
CA LEU A 210 -5.26 15.19 -7.49
C LEU A 210 -3.86 14.81 -7.02
N VAL A 211 -3.47 13.57 -7.28
CA VAL A 211 -2.19 12.95 -6.98
C VAL A 211 -1.66 12.31 -8.26
N ASP A 212 -0.39 12.54 -8.55
CA ASP A 212 0.25 12.09 -9.78
C ASP A 212 0.80 10.65 -9.66
N LEU A 213 1.16 10.23 -8.44
CA LEU A 213 1.66 8.89 -8.15
C LEU A 213 1.41 8.52 -6.67
N VAL A 214 1.00 7.27 -6.43
CA VAL A 214 0.98 6.70 -5.08
C VAL A 214 1.98 5.57 -4.98
N ILE A 215 2.79 5.57 -3.92
CA ILE A 215 3.74 4.51 -3.62
C ILE A 215 3.35 3.88 -2.29
N CYS A 216 3.16 2.56 -2.29
CA CYS A 216 2.81 1.81 -1.10
C CYS A 216 3.54 0.48 -0.99
N GLY A 217 3.30 -0.28 0.07
CA GLY A 217 4.00 -1.53 0.37
C GLY A 217 3.02 -2.63 0.79
N HIS A 218 3.34 -3.32 1.89
CA HIS A 218 2.52 -4.31 2.60
C HIS A 218 2.16 -5.60 1.84
N ALA A 219 1.75 -5.54 0.58
CA ALA A 219 1.58 -6.73 -0.23
C ALA A 219 2.95 -7.20 -0.75
N HIS A 220 3.22 -8.49 -0.63
CA HIS A 220 4.55 -9.06 -0.89
C HIS A 220 4.79 -9.31 -2.39
N CYS A 221 4.74 -8.23 -3.16
CA CYS A 221 5.02 -8.15 -4.58
C CYS A 221 5.49 -6.74 -4.94
N PHE A 222 6.05 -6.59 -6.14
CA PHE A 222 5.95 -5.32 -6.85
C PHE A 222 4.73 -5.37 -7.78
N GLU A 223 3.94 -4.30 -7.78
CA GLU A 223 2.79 -4.18 -8.65
C GLU A 223 2.62 -2.73 -9.11
N HIS A 224 2.44 -2.52 -10.41
CA HIS A 224 1.89 -1.27 -10.94
C HIS A 224 0.43 -1.50 -11.28
N ILE A 225 -0.45 -0.78 -10.60
CA ILE A 225 -1.88 -0.77 -10.81
C ILE A 225 -2.34 0.64 -11.15
N GLU A 226 -3.23 0.76 -12.14
CA GLU A 226 -3.89 2.01 -12.52
C GLU A 226 -5.36 1.89 -12.16
N THR A 227 -5.91 2.91 -11.49
CA THR A 227 -7.36 3.04 -11.29
C THR A 227 -8.02 3.60 -12.55
N PHE A 228 -9.21 3.13 -12.88
CA PHE A 228 -10.04 3.71 -13.94
C PHE A 228 -11.04 4.68 -13.31
N ASP A 229 -12.24 4.76 -13.87
CA ASP A 229 -13.35 5.43 -13.21
C ASP A 229 -13.81 4.59 -12.01
N THR A 230 -13.54 5.12 -10.83
CA THR A 230 -13.90 4.53 -9.54
C THR A 230 -15.17 5.15 -8.96
N GLY A 231 -15.71 6.21 -9.58
CA GLY A 231 -16.70 7.10 -8.97
C GLY A 231 -16.13 8.09 -7.94
N HIS A 232 -14.82 8.03 -7.67
CA HIS A 232 -14.12 8.85 -6.67
C HIS A 232 -12.96 9.63 -7.29
N ALA A 233 -12.42 10.59 -6.54
CA ALA A 233 -11.32 11.47 -6.94
C ALA A 233 -9.94 10.78 -7.00
N ASP A 234 -9.87 9.48 -6.67
CA ASP A 234 -8.70 8.63 -6.86
C ASP A 234 -8.71 7.85 -8.20
N SER A 235 -9.68 8.15 -9.07
CA SER A 235 -9.73 7.67 -10.45
C SER A 235 -8.49 8.06 -11.26
N HIS A 236 -8.14 7.24 -12.26
CA HIS A 236 -7.03 7.52 -13.18
C HIS A 236 -5.70 7.83 -12.48
N THR A 237 -5.46 7.18 -11.34
CA THR A 237 -4.25 7.34 -10.53
C THR A 237 -3.36 6.12 -10.69
N HIS A 238 -2.05 6.35 -10.76
CA HIS A 238 -1.06 5.27 -10.77
C HIS A 238 -0.64 4.92 -9.35
N TRP A 239 -0.63 3.63 -9.04
CA TRP A 239 -0.23 3.09 -7.75
C TRP A 239 0.89 2.07 -7.94
N LEU A 240 1.96 2.24 -7.18
CA LEU A 240 3.10 1.34 -7.13
C LEU A 240 3.12 0.64 -5.77
N VAL A 241 2.77 -0.63 -5.75
CA VAL A 241 2.92 -1.49 -4.58
C VAL A 241 4.34 -2.05 -4.60
N CYS A 242 5.12 -1.80 -3.55
CA CYS A 242 6.57 -2.03 -3.48
C CYS A 242 6.95 -2.94 -2.30
N GLY A 243 6.09 -3.86 -1.89
CA GLY A 243 6.36 -4.78 -0.77
C GLY A 243 7.17 -6.02 -1.18
N GLY A 244 7.66 -6.09 -2.41
CA GLY A 244 8.40 -7.22 -2.97
C GLY A 244 9.90 -7.27 -2.64
N SER A 245 10.39 -6.47 -1.70
CA SER A 245 11.83 -6.39 -1.37
C SER A 245 12.33 -7.47 -0.40
N GLY A 246 11.42 -8.21 0.24
CA GLY A 246 11.76 -9.11 1.36
C GLY A 246 11.02 -10.45 1.37
N PHE A 247 10.93 -11.05 2.55
CA PHE A 247 10.42 -12.41 2.82
C PHE A 247 9.01 -12.68 2.26
N SER A 248 8.74 -13.94 1.91
CA SER A 248 7.39 -14.45 1.59
C SER A 248 6.69 -13.75 0.41
N LEU A 249 7.37 -13.64 -0.75
CA LEU A 249 6.74 -13.17 -1.99
C LEU A 249 5.47 -13.97 -2.31
N ARG A 250 4.41 -13.26 -2.73
CA ARG A 250 3.11 -13.87 -3.03
C ARG A 250 2.77 -13.78 -4.51
N ARG A 251 1.74 -14.54 -4.89
CA ARG A 251 1.26 -14.64 -6.27
C ARG A 251 0.20 -13.57 -6.50
N GLN A 252 -0.01 -13.22 -7.76
CA GLN A 252 -1.24 -12.56 -8.16
C GLN A 252 -2.41 -13.51 -7.90
N ARG A 253 -3.57 -12.95 -7.58
CA ARG A 253 -4.81 -13.68 -7.39
C ARG A 253 -5.21 -14.45 -8.67
N PRO A 254 -5.88 -15.60 -8.55
CA PRO A 254 -6.26 -16.42 -9.71
C PRO A 254 -7.27 -15.74 -10.64
N GLU A 255 -8.06 -14.78 -10.14
CA GLU A 255 -9.02 -13.98 -10.92
C GLU A 255 -8.33 -13.04 -11.91
N GLY A 256 -7.01 -12.85 -11.80
CA GLY A 256 -6.21 -12.05 -12.72
C GLY A 256 -6.04 -10.60 -12.28
N SER A 257 -5.69 -9.78 -13.26
CA SER A 257 -5.15 -8.43 -13.06
C SER A 257 -6.19 -7.33 -12.83
N GLU A 258 -7.47 -7.61 -13.02
CA GLU A 258 -8.52 -6.59 -12.97
C GLU A 258 -9.24 -6.64 -11.64
N LEU A 259 -9.41 -5.50 -10.96
CA LEU A 259 -10.26 -5.37 -9.79
C LEU A 259 -11.62 -4.84 -10.22
N VAL A 260 -12.67 -5.53 -9.80
CA VAL A 260 -14.06 -5.17 -10.08
C VAL A 260 -14.71 -4.70 -8.78
N ASP A 261 -15.42 -3.58 -8.84
CA ASP A 261 -16.23 -3.05 -7.75
C ASP A 261 -17.62 -2.68 -8.28
N ASN A 262 -18.56 -2.37 -7.38
CA ASN A 262 -19.88 -1.88 -7.77
C ASN A 262 -19.88 -0.35 -7.77
N VAL A 263 -19.85 0.26 -8.96
CA VAL A 263 -19.99 1.71 -9.15
C VAL A 263 -21.42 1.98 -9.61
N ASP A 264 -22.15 2.83 -8.88
CA ASP A 264 -23.57 3.14 -9.14
C ASP A 264 -24.47 1.90 -9.30
N GLY A 265 -24.16 0.84 -8.55
CA GLY A 265 -24.90 -0.42 -8.57
C GLY A 265 -24.60 -1.33 -9.76
N GLN A 266 -23.60 -1.00 -10.58
CA GLN A 266 -23.14 -1.83 -11.69
C GLN A 266 -21.72 -2.36 -11.43
N PRO A 267 -21.44 -3.64 -11.74
CA PRO A 267 -20.09 -4.17 -11.65
C PRO A 267 -19.21 -3.52 -12.73
N GLN A 268 -18.15 -2.84 -12.30
CA GLN A 268 -17.21 -2.13 -13.16
C GLN A 268 -15.77 -2.46 -12.77
N THR A 269 -14.90 -2.60 -13.77
CA THR A 269 -13.46 -2.68 -13.52
C THR A 269 -12.97 -1.31 -13.04
N VAL A 270 -12.62 -1.23 -11.75
CA VAL A 270 -12.16 0.02 -11.11
C VAL A 270 -10.64 0.17 -11.13
N ALA A 271 -9.89 -0.92 -11.32
CA ALA A 271 -8.45 -0.87 -11.42
C ALA A 271 -7.86 -2.07 -12.18
N LYS A 272 -6.68 -1.89 -12.77
CA LYS A 272 -5.97 -2.95 -13.50
C LYS A 272 -4.47 -2.96 -13.21
N SER A 273 -3.97 -4.13 -12.84
CA SER A 273 -2.54 -4.41 -12.72
C SER A 273 -1.91 -4.49 -14.12
N HIS A 274 -1.00 -3.58 -14.42
CA HIS A 274 -0.24 -3.55 -15.67
C HIS A 274 1.09 -4.31 -15.56
N CYS A 275 1.68 -4.36 -14.38
CA CYS A 275 2.89 -5.10 -14.11
C CYS A 275 2.79 -5.76 -12.74
N PHE A 276 3.05 -7.08 -12.68
CA PHE A 276 3.08 -7.82 -11.42
C PHE A 276 4.37 -8.64 -11.34
N ILE A 277 5.18 -8.37 -10.33
CA ILE A 277 6.42 -9.09 -10.02
C ILE A 277 6.26 -9.69 -8.62
N GLY A 278 5.94 -10.98 -8.59
CA GLY A 278 5.81 -11.75 -7.35
C GLY A 278 6.18 -13.21 -7.58
N ARG A 279 5.89 -14.06 -6.59
CA ARG A 279 6.19 -15.49 -6.68
C ARG A 279 5.46 -16.11 -7.87
N SER A 280 6.13 -16.97 -8.63
CA SER A 280 5.56 -17.68 -9.77
C SER A 280 6.21 -19.06 -9.98
N GLY A 281 5.70 -19.86 -10.93
CA GLY A 281 6.16 -21.23 -11.17
C GLY A 281 5.73 -22.22 -10.08
N HIS A 282 6.14 -23.49 -10.18
CA HIS A 282 5.83 -24.54 -9.20
C HIS A 282 7.03 -25.49 -9.06
N GLY A 283 7.14 -26.17 -7.91
CA GLY A 283 8.23 -27.12 -7.64
C GLY A 283 9.61 -26.53 -7.94
N SER A 284 10.41 -27.25 -8.73
CA SER A 284 11.76 -26.83 -9.15
C SER A 284 11.79 -25.62 -10.09
N GLU A 285 10.66 -25.25 -10.71
CA GLU A 285 10.54 -24.07 -11.57
C GLU A 285 10.06 -22.81 -10.82
N LYS A 286 9.96 -22.88 -9.49
CA LYS A 286 9.58 -21.75 -8.64
C LYS A 286 10.54 -20.58 -8.79
N ARG A 287 9.98 -19.38 -8.91
CA ARG A 287 10.67 -18.11 -9.04
C ARG A 287 10.32 -17.20 -7.87
N ARG A 288 11.33 -16.54 -7.31
CA ARG A 288 11.21 -15.54 -6.23
C ARG A 288 11.91 -14.24 -6.68
N PRO A 289 11.24 -13.40 -7.49
CA PRO A 289 11.79 -12.13 -7.98
C PRO A 289 11.61 -11.01 -6.95
N TYR A 290 12.63 -10.78 -6.12
CA TYR A 290 12.64 -9.66 -5.19
C TYR A 290 12.92 -8.37 -5.95
N SER A 291 12.29 -7.27 -5.54
CA SER A 291 12.29 -6.03 -6.30
C SER A 291 12.71 -4.83 -5.47
N ALA A 292 13.44 -3.93 -6.12
CA ALA A 292 13.63 -2.54 -5.75
C ALA A 292 13.14 -1.66 -6.92
N LEU A 293 13.10 -0.35 -6.73
CA LEU A 293 12.56 0.57 -7.71
C LEU A 293 13.52 1.72 -7.99
N ARG A 294 13.70 2.04 -9.27
CA ARG A 294 14.21 3.33 -9.73
C ARG A 294 13.05 4.13 -10.31
N VAL A 295 12.91 5.38 -9.88
CA VAL A 295 11.92 6.33 -10.43
C VAL A 295 12.67 7.55 -10.93
N ASP A 296 12.68 7.75 -12.25
CA ASP A 296 13.18 8.97 -12.87
C ASP A 296 12.00 9.90 -13.16
N VAL A 297 12.12 11.18 -12.78
CA VAL A 297 11.10 12.20 -12.98
C VAL A 297 11.53 13.14 -14.11
N THR A 298 10.68 13.33 -15.12
CA THR A 298 10.99 14.20 -16.27
C THR A 298 10.80 15.68 -15.95
N ALA A 299 11.48 16.56 -16.70
CA ALA A 299 11.26 18.01 -16.68
C ALA A 299 9.88 18.38 -17.27
N GLY A 300 9.42 19.64 -17.11
CA GLY A 300 8.12 20.13 -17.65
C GLY A 300 7.20 20.77 -16.61
N SER A 301 5.93 20.97 -16.96
CA SER A 301 4.88 21.53 -16.07
C SER A 301 4.01 20.46 -15.41
N VAL A 302 3.94 19.27 -16.00
CA VAL A 302 3.29 18.06 -15.45
C VAL A 302 4.34 16.96 -15.44
N PRO A 303 4.61 16.29 -14.30
CA PRO A 303 5.65 15.28 -14.22
C PRO A 303 5.27 14.02 -15.01
N GLU A 304 6.23 13.41 -15.70
CA GLU A 304 6.10 12.01 -16.09
C GLU A 304 7.07 11.18 -15.23
N PHE A 305 6.63 10.00 -14.82
CA PHE A 305 7.45 9.09 -14.02
C PHE A 305 7.86 7.90 -14.87
N LYS A 306 9.18 7.70 -15.02
CA LYS A 306 9.76 6.50 -15.61
C LYS A 306 10.15 5.56 -14.49
N VAL A 307 9.47 4.43 -14.41
CA VAL A 307 9.56 3.50 -13.31
C VAL A 307 10.23 2.22 -13.80
N THR A 308 11.43 1.94 -13.31
CA THR A 308 12.19 0.73 -13.67
C THR A 308 12.30 -0.18 -12.45
N PRO A 309 11.59 -1.33 -12.44
CA PRO A 309 11.79 -2.33 -11.41
C PRO A 309 13.18 -2.97 -11.55
N LEU A 310 13.93 -3.00 -10.46
CA LEU A 310 15.24 -3.66 -10.36
C LEU A 310 15.03 -4.99 -9.64
N VAL A 311 15.29 -6.11 -10.31
CA VAL A 311 14.92 -7.44 -9.83
C VAL A 311 16.14 -8.27 -9.47
N ALA A 312 16.10 -8.89 -8.30
CA ALA A 312 16.97 -10.00 -7.91
C ALA A 312 16.10 -11.27 -7.79
N GLU A 313 16.20 -12.18 -8.75
CA GLU A 313 15.40 -13.41 -8.80
C GLU A 313 16.19 -14.61 -8.28
N ARG A 314 15.62 -15.33 -7.30
CA ARG A 314 16.06 -16.68 -6.91
C ARG A 314 15.22 -17.71 -7.67
N LYS A 315 15.89 -18.57 -8.45
CA LYS A 315 15.30 -19.72 -9.18
C LYS A 315 16.29 -20.89 -9.15
N LYS A 316 15.83 -22.10 -8.83
CA LYS A 316 16.70 -23.31 -8.72
C LYS A 316 17.97 -23.06 -7.88
N LYS A 317 17.81 -22.40 -6.72
CA LYS A 317 18.90 -21.99 -5.80
C LYS A 317 19.98 -21.09 -6.43
N ARG A 318 19.73 -20.50 -7.59
CA ARG A 318 20.62 -19.53 -8.25
C ARG A 318 20.00 -18.15 -8.24
N TRP A 319 20.85 -17.14 -8.12
CA TRP A 319 20.47 -15.73 -8.16
C TRP A 319 20.77 -15.15 -9.54
N LYS A 320 19.83 -14.35 -10.05
CA LYS A 320 20.01 -13.53 -11.25
C LYS A 320 19.49 -12.13 -10.98
N THR A 321 20.25 -11.11 -11.36
CA THR A 321 19.83 -9.71 -11.30
C THR A 321 19.53 -9.16 -12.68
N TYR A 322 18.49 -8.35 -12.82
CA TYR A 322 18.14 -7.67 -14.08
C TYR A 322 17.24 -6.46 -13.81
N ALA A 323 17.22 -5.50 -14.72
CA ALA A 323 16.18 -4.47 -14.77
C ALA A 323 15.00 -5.03 -15.58
N ALA A 324 13.78 -4.89 -15.07
CA ALA A 324 12.57 -5.17 -15.84
C ALA A 324 12.25 -4.00 -16.78
N ASP A 325 11.25 -4.20 -17.64
CA ASP A 325 10.81 -3.16 -18.57
C ASP A 325 10.38 -1.90 -17.82
N THR A 326 10.80 -0.75 -18.36
CA THR A 326 10.48 0.55 -17.76
C THR A 326 9.05 0.92 -18.09
N LEU A 327 8.28 1.23 -17.05
CA LEU A 327 6.91 1.70 -17.12
C LEU A 327 6.93 3.22 -17.25
N LEU A 328 6.26 3.76 -18.27
CA LEU A 328 6.06 5.20 -18.41
C LEU A 328 4.69 5.56 -17.85
N LEU A 329 4.68 6.20 -16.69
CA LEU A 329 3.47 6.66 -16.03
C LEU A 329 3.19 8.09 -16.48
N LYS A 330 2.15 8.26 -17.29
CA LYS A 330 1.72 9.55 -17.80
C LYS A 330 0.53 10.02 -16.98
N THR A 331 0.72 11.07 -16.21
CA THR A 331 -0.41 11.81 -15.66
C THR A 331 -1.20 12.47 -16.77
N SER A 332 -2.51 12.27 -16.76
CA SER A 332 -3.41 12.84 -17.76
C SER A 332 -3.39 14.36 -17.68
N SER A 333 -2.96 15.00 -18.77
CA SER A 333 -2.95 16.46 -18.96
C SER A 333 -4.16 16.98 -19.74
N GLU A 334 -5.02 16.08 -20.23
CA GLU A 334 -6.19 16.45 -21.01
C GLU A 334 -7.39 16.57 -20.07
N ALA A 335 -8.14 17.67 -20.19
CA ALA A 335 -9.45 17.81 -19.58
C ALA A 335 -10.32 16.67 -20.10
N ARG A 336 -10.50 15.64 -19.27
CA ARG A 336 -11.34 14.49 -19.60
C ARG A 336 -12.76 14.85 -19.15
N LEU A 337 -13.52 15.35 -20.13
CA LEU A 337 -14.95 15.67 -20.05
C LEU A 337 -15.79 14.44 -19.77
#